data_AF-A0A932JST3-F1
#
_entry.id   AF-A0A932JST3-F1
#
_cell.length_a   1.000
_cell.length_b   1.000
_cell.length_c   1.000
_cell.angle_alpha   90.00
_cell.angle_beta   90.00
_cell.angle_gamma   90.00
#
_symmetry.space_group_name_H-M   'P 1'
#
loop_
_entity.id
_entity.type
_entity.pdbx_description
1 polymer ?
#
loop_
_entity_poly.entity_id
_entity_poly.type
_entity_poly.pdbx_seq_one_letter_code
_entity_poly.pdbx_strand_id
1 'polypeptide(L)' 'MAFNKVTLCKLSADYCPTIEQMEDGKIRIGENGEFAYLTTDQWNIFIDNVKAGKLDRI' A
#
# COMPACT_ATOMS: atom_id res chain seq x y z
N MET A 1 -14.06 7.36 -4.20
CA MET A 1 -12.85 7.46 -5.05
C MET A 1 -11.60 7.37 -4.17
N ALA A 2 -10.40 7.26 -4.74
CA ALA A 2 -9.15 7.37 -3.98
C ALA A 2 -8.78 8.85 -3.90
N PHE A 3 -8.48 9.36 -2.69
CA PHE A 3 -8.11 10.76 -2.53
C PHE A 3 -6.60 10.99 -2.52
N ASN A 4 -5.82 9.93 -2.29
CA ASN A 4 -4.37 9.96 -2.37
C ASN A 4 -3.82 8.66 -2.96
N LYS A 5 -2.85 8.76 -3.87
CA LYS A 5 -2.22 7.63 -4.57
C LYS A 5 -0.71 7.82 -4.63
N VAL A 6 0.02 6.79 -4.22
CA VAL A 6 1.49 6.73 -4.29
C VAL A 6 1.89 5.54 -5.13
N THR A 7 2.83 5.76 -6.06
CA THR A 7 3.41 4.73 -6.93
C THR A 7 4.79 4.36 -6.42
N LEU A 8 5.09 3.07 -6.28
CA LEU A 8 6.32 2.60 -5.61
C LEU A 8 7.52 2.37 -6.54
N CYS A 9 7.40 2.71 -7.84
CA CYS A 9 8.46 2.52 -8.83
C CYS A 9 9.00 3.85 -9.36
N LYS A 10 10.28 3.86 -9.72
CA LYS A 10 10.92 4.96 -10.46
C LYS A 10 10.60 4.81 -11.96
N LEU A 11 9.47 5.36 -12.40
CA LEU A 11 9.02 5.53 -13.80
C LEU A 11 8.57 4.28 -14.59
N SER A 12 7.38 4.41 -15.20
CA SER A 12 6.82 3.65 -16.33
C SER A 12 7.08 2.14 -16.34
N ALA A 13 6.82 1.46 -15.23
CA ALA A 13 6.55 0.03 -15.27
C ALA A 13 5.06 -0.15 -15.57
N ASP A 14 4.73 -0.96 -16.59
CA ASP A 14 3.34 -1.32 -16.93
C ASP A 14 2.62 -1.95 -15.73
N TYR A 15 3.37 -2.57 -14.83
CA TYR A 15 2.92 -3.12 -13.57
C TYR A 15 3.75 -2.52 -12.45
N CYS A 16 3.28 -1.39 -11.90
CA CYS A 16 3.88 -0.81 -10.72
C CYS A 16 2.93 -0.94 -9.52
N PRO A 17 3.42 -1.45 -8.38
CA PRO A 17 2.68 -1.41 -7.14
C PRO A 17 2.28 0.01 -6.75
N THR A 18 1.03 0.13 -6.32
CA THR A 18 0.42 1.38 -5.90
C THR A 18 -0.19 1.22 -4.52
N ILE A 19 -0.14 2.30 -3.75
CA ILE A 19 -0.80 2.44 -2.47
C ILE A 19 -1.83 3.55 -2.63
N GLU A 20 -3.08 3.25 -2.36
CA GLU A 20 -4.17 4.19 -2.52
C GLU A 20 -4.98 4.29 -1.22
N GLN A 21 -5.22 5.53 -0.78
CA GLN A 21 -6.11 5.81 0.32
C GLN A 21 -7.51 6.10 -0.20
N MET A 22 -8.44 5.28 0.24
CA MET A 22 -9.84 5.30 -0.16
C MET A 22 -10.61 6.30 0.72
N GLU A 23 -11.71 6.85 0.19
CA GLU A 23 -12.60 7.74 0.95
C GLU A 23 -13.20 7.13 2.22
N ASP A 24 -13.38 5.80 2.25
CA ASP A 24 -13.90 5.08 3.42
C ASP A 24 -12.82 4.83 4.49
N GLY A 25 -11.64 5.43 4.33
CA GLY A 25 -10.51 5.32 5.24
C GLY A 25 -9.67 4.06 5.04
N LYS A 26 -10.05 3.14 4.15
CA LYS A 26 -9.23 1.96 3.85
C LYS A 26 -8.03 2.33 3.01
N ILE A 27 -6.98 1.52 3.13
CA ILE A 27 -5.81 1.57 2.28
C ILE A 27 -5.85 0.34 1.37
N ARG A 28 -5.69 0.53 0.06
CA ARG A 28 -5.46 -0.60 -0.85
C ARG A 28 -4.03 -0.58 -1.38
N ILE A 29 -3.41 -1.74 -1.45
CA ILE A 29 -2.04 -1.92 -1.93
C ILE A 29 -2.06 -3.04 -2.95
N GLY A 30 -1.42 -2.82 -4.09
CA GLY A 30 -1.35 -3.86 -5.11
C GLY A 30 -0.88 -3.36 -6.45
N GLU A 31 -0.88 -4.28 -7.40
CA GLU A 31 -0.46 -4.06 -8.79
C GLU A 31 -1.37 -4.85 -9.75
N ASN A 32 -1.45 -4.40 -11.00
CA ASN A 32 -2.13 -5.13 -12.08
C ASN A 32 -3.58 -5.61 -11.78
N GLY A 33 -4.35 -4.81 -11.03
CA GLY A 33 -5.74 -5.18 -10.68
C GLY A 33 -5.88 -6.08 -9.46
N GLU A 34 -4.78 -6.64 -8.95
CA GLU A 34 -4.74 -7.45 -7.74
C GLU A 34 -4.43 -6.56 -6.54
N PHE A 35 -5.41 -6.35 -5.66
CA PHE A 35 -5.31 -5.44 -4.52
C PHE A 35 -5.61 -6.14 -3.20
N ALA A 36 -4.72 -5.95 -2.23
CA ALA A 36 -5.02 -6.18 -0.82
C ALA A 36 -5.64 -4.91 -0.22
N TYR A 37 -6.64 -5.09 0.64
CA TYR A 37 -7.28 -4.00 1.38
C TYR A 37 -6.93 -4.11 2.86
N LEU A 38 -6.47 -3.00 3.42
CA LEU A 38 -6.12 -2.86 4.83
C LEU A 38 -7.03 -1.80 5.46
N THR A 39 -7.43 -2.04 6.70
CA THR A 39 -7.95 -0.97 7.55
C THR A 39 -6.81 -0.01 7.93
N THR A 40 -7.16 1.18 8.41
CA THR A 40 -6.18 2.14 8.94
C THR A 40 -5.30 1.53 10.03
N ASP A 41 -5.88 0.73 10.92
CA ASP A 41 -5.14 0.10 12.02
C ASP A 41 -4.13 -0.93 11.51
N GLN A 42 -4.54 -1.78 10.56
CA GLN A 42 -3.64 -2.74 9.92
C GLN A 42 -2.50 -2.05 9.17
N TRP A 43 -2.81 -0.95 8.48
CA TRP A 43 -1.81 -0.13 7.80
C TRP A 43 -0.80 0.49 8.77
N ASN A 44 -1.27 1.04 9.89
CA ASN A 44 -0.39 1.64 10.90
C ASN A 44 0.55 0.59 11.52
N ILE A 45 0.03 -0.60 11.86
CA ILE A 45 0.84 -1.73 12.35
C ILE A 45 1.90 -2.13 11.31
N PHE A 46 1.52 -2.19 10.03
CA PHE A 46 2.46 -2.47 8.95
C PHE A 46 3.58 -1.44 8.89
N ILE A 47 3.26 -0.14 8.92
CA ILE A 47 4.24 0.95 8.90
C ILE A 47 5.17 0.90 10.10
N ASP A 48 4.65 0.61 11.29
CA ASP A 48 5.47 0.48 12.50
C ASP A 48 6.46 -0.69 12.39
N ASN A 49 6.03 -1.82 11.81
CA ASN A 49 6.93 -2.95 11.55
C ASN A 49 7.99 -2.63 10.49
N VAL A 50 7.64 -1.90 9.42
CA VAL A 50 8.62 -1.40 8.42
C VAL A 50 9.68 -0.54 9.11
N LYS A 51 9.26 0.46 9.88
CA LYS A 51 10.17 1.40 10.56
C LYS A 51 11.04 0.73 11.61
N ALA A 52 10.50 -0.28 12.29
CA ALA A 52 11.24 -1.06 13.28
C ALA A 52 12.19 -2.10 12.65
N GLY A 53 12.19 -2.26 11.32
CA GLY A 53 13.00 -3.27 10.64
C GLY A 53 12.58 -4.71 10.99
N LYS A 54 11.29 -4.92 11.29
CA LYS A 54 10.72 -6.22 11.73
C LYS A 54 10.07 -7.02 10.61
N LEU A 55 10.12 -6.52 9.37
CA LEU A 55 9.60 -7.26 8.23
C LEU A 55 10.69 -8.19 7.70
N ASP A 56 10.47 -9.48 7.93
CA ASP A 56 11.28 -10.54 7.35
C ASP A 56 10.63 -11.05 6.05
N ARG A 57 11.47 -11.49 5.11
CA ARG A 57 11.00 -12.17 3.90
C ARG A 57 10.53 -13.57 4.30
N ILE A 58 9.25 -13.85 4.05
CA ILE A 58 8.65 -15.19 4.18
C ILE A 58 8.98 -16.01 2.94
#